data_AF-A0A7X0IYC7-F1
#
_entry.id   AF-A0A7X0IYC7-F1
#
_cell.length_a   1.000
_cell.length_b   1.000
_cell.length_c   1.000
_cell.angle_alpha   90.00
_cell.angle_beta   90.00
_cell.angle_gamma   90.00
#
_symmetry.space_group_name_H-M   'P 1'
#
loop_
_entity.id
_entity.type
_entity.pdbx_description
1 polymer ?
#
loop_
_entity_poly.entity_id
_entity_poly.type
_entity_poly.pdbx_seq_one_letter_code
_entity_poly.pdbx_strand_id
1 'polypeptide(L)'
;MAVSKLADVFKGAYVDGLKLMMALATPTFIVLFGTMLEVVYRPRFDTDKRSISIARLWSRAIQCWLLYSLSVVVLFFAKSEYSFFFSLSTIFMLGVTPFTDILKFYAIALTVAPALLWTRNRLGLVPLLILAVAIHILHPVLRGLPSPVVFGLPTEVDRLAMFLFGIGGAKLGGPSVLHGMTLVISGMALGKILMGSASGVAAGMTRRAWLVLLGTGLSLIAGAWILDSETKRGLGNMAMRLDSHPLYFAAGILGAFAVTAAAVLLTLRQSIAPTALWRSLTFFGRTSLFTFAFGNMLLYCVPFEPTTITQSALLTVLLMAAITLLSFCFDRASQQDGRMAKTVSGVQTSIHRLATMLSDQGLRLIAR
;
A
#
# COMPACT_ATOMS: atom_id res chain seq x y z
N MET A 1 -38.37 5.46 -4.19
CA MET A 1 -38.33 5.81 -5.63
C MET A 1 -37.16 6.75 -6.01
N ALA A 2 -36.64 7.60 -5.11
CA ALA A 2 -35.45 8.42 -5.36
C ALA A 2 -34.11 7.65 -5.26
N VAL A 3 -34.04 6.63 -4.39
CA VAL A 3 -32.85 5.78 -4.21
C VAL A 3 -32.58 4.88 -5.44
N SER A 4 -33.62 4.44 -6.14
CA SER A 4 -33.47 3.62 -7.35
C SER A 4 -32.96 4.44 -8.55
N LYS A 5 -33.38 5.71 -8.70
CA LYS A 5 -32.87 6.62 -9.74
C LYS A 5 -31.42 7.04 -9.50
N LEU A 6 -31.00 7.16 -8.24
CA LEU A 6 -29.60 7.45 -7.86
C LEU A 6 -28.65 6.28 -8.18
N ALA A 7 -29.11 5.04 -7.99
CA ALA A 7 -28.36 3.86 -8.37
C ALA A 7 -28.13 3.78 -9.89
N ASP A 8 -29.05 4.29 -10.71
CA ASP A 8 -28.90 4.30 -12.17
C ASP A 8 -27.95 5.37 -12.69
N VAL A 9 -27.77 6.47 -11.96
CA VAL A 9 -26.82 7.56 -12.28
C VAL A 9 -25.36 7.18 -12.01
N PHE A 10 -25.12 6.28 -11.05
CA PHE A 10 -23.81 5.70 -10.74
C PHE A 10 -23.55 4.34 -11.42
N LYS A 11 -24.26 4.07 -12.53
CA LYS A 11 -24.05 2.89 -13.39
C LYS A 11 -23.56 3.34 -14.76
N GLY A 12 -22.64 2.55 -15.33
CA GLY A 12 -22.13 2.78 -16.68
C GLY A 12 -20.67 2.35 -16.80
N ALA A 13 -20.28 1.94 -18.00
CA ALA A 13 -18.94 1.42 -18.28
C ALA A 13 -17.82 2.41 -17.90
N TYR A 14 -18.06 3.71 -18.03
CA TYR A 14 -17.12 4.76 -17.60
C TYR A 14 -16.91 4.78 -16.08
N VAL A 15 -17.99 4.69 -15.29
CA VAL A 15 -17.91 4.71 -13.81
C VAL A 15 -17.21 3.45 -13.30
N ASP A 16 -17.51 2.30 -13.91
CA ASP A 16 -16.86 1.03 -13.58
C ASP A 16 -15.38 1.06 -13.97
N GLY A 17 -15.02 1.65 -15.11
CA GLY A 17 -13.64 1.89 -15.52
C GLY A 17 -12.89 2.81 -14.55
N LEU A 18 -13.51 3.90 -14.09
CA LEU A 18 -12.91 4.80 -13.10
C LEU A 18 -12.70 4.10 -11.76
N LYS A 19 -13.69 3.35 -11.29
CA LYS A 19 -13.58 2.53 -10.06
C LYS A 19 -12.45 1.51 -10.17
N LEU A 20 -12.29 0.86 -11.33
CA LEU A 20 -11.19 -0.06 -11.59
C LEU A 20 -9.83 0.65 -11.51
N MET A 21 -9.69 1.83 -12.12
CA MET A 21 -8.47 2.64 -12.04
C MET A 21 -8.15 3.06 -10.60
N MET A 22 -9.15 3.49 -9.84
CA MET A 22 -8.98 3.83 -8.42
C MET A 22 -8.59 2.60 -7.57
N ALA A 23 -9.15 1.42 -7.88
CA ALA A 23 -8.84 0.18 -7.19
C ALA A 23 -7.38 -0.26 -7.38
N LEU A 24 -6.71 0.15 -8.47
CA LEU A 24 -5.29 -0.10 -8.72
C LEU A 24 -4.33 0.71 -7.84
N ALA A 25 -4.81 1.78 -7.18
CA ALA A 25 -3.95 2.63 -6.35
C ALA A 25 -3.27 1.84 -5.22
N THR A 26 -4.04 1.00 -4.49
CA THR A 26 -3.49 0.20 -3.38
C THR A 26 -2.46 -0.84 -3.86
N PRO A 27 -2.74 -1.68 -4.88
CA PRO A 27 -1.75 -2.62 -5.40
C PRO A 27 -0.49 -1.92 -5.95
N THR A 28 -0.65 -0.80 -6.65
CA THR A 28 0.49 -0.03 -7.18
C THR A 28 1.41 0.44 -6.05
N PHE A 29 0.84 0.97 -4.97
CA PHE A 29 1.62 1.42 -3.82
C PHE A 29 2.40 0.27 -3.14
N ILE A 30 1.78 -0.90 -2.99
CA ILE A 30 2.43 -2.08 -2.38
C ILE A 30 3.53 -2.66 -3.30
N VAL A 31 3.28 -2.72 -4.61
CA VAL A 31 4.27 -3.17 -5.60
C VAL A 31 5.46 -2.21 -5.67
N LEU A 32 5.23 -0.89 -5.60
CA LEU A 32 6.32 0.10 -5.54
C LEU A 32 7.16 -0.06 -4.27
N PHE A 33 6.54 -0.37 -3.14
CA PHE A 33 7.28 -0.70 -1.92
C PHE A 33 8.18 -1.91 -2.11
N GLY A 34 7.66 -3.00 -2.68
CA GLY A 34 8.49 -4.18 -3.02
C GLY A 34 9.62 -3.86 -4.00
N THR A 35 9.35 -3.00 -4.98
CA THR A 35 10.37 -2.49 -5.92
C THR A 35 11.48 -1.76 -5.18
N MET A 36 11.16 -0.91 -4.19
CA MET A 36 12.15 -0.24 -3.36
C MET A 36 12.98 -1.23 -2.52
N LEU A 37 12.39 -2.33 -2.03
CA LEU A 37 13.14 -3.36 -1.31
C LEU A 37 14.24 -3.96 -2.18
N GLU A 38 13.94 -4.32 -3.43
CA GLU A 38 14.94 -4.91 -4.34
C GLU A 38 15.95 -3.87 -4.86
N VAL A 39 15.52 -2.64 -5.18
CA VAL A 39 16.39 -1.64 -5.82
C VAL A 39 17.26 -0.89 -4.80
N VAL A 40 16.70 -0.55 -3.63
CA VAL A 40 17.36 0.34 -2.66
C VAL A 40 17.87 -0.41 -1.44
N TYR A 41 17.06 -1.28 -0.85
CA TYR A 41 17.41 -1.91 0.43
C TYR A 41 18.30 -3.13 0.24
N ARG A 42 18.06 -3.96 -0.78
CA ARG A 42 18.87 -5.16 -1.03
C ARG A 42 20.37 -4.86 -1.22
N PRO A 43 20.81 -3.91 -2.07
CA PRO A 43 22.25 -3.61 -2.22
C PRO A 43 22.90 -3.07 -0.93
N ARG A 44 22.11 -2.39 -0.08
CA ARG A 44 22.58 -1.89 1.23
C ARG A 44 22.66 -3.00 2.27
N PHE A 45 21.84 -4.03 2.12
CA PHE A 45 21.84 -5.19 3.00
C PHE A 45 23.10 -6.05 2.78
N ASP A 46 23.66 -6.03 1.56
CA ASP A 46 24.85 -6.79 1.18
C ASP A 46 26.19 -6.08 1.51
N THR A 47 26.18 -4.77 1.75
CA THR A 47 27.40 -3.93 1.90
C THR A 47 27.71 -3.54 3.36
N ASP A 48 27.54 -4.47 4.31
CA ASP A 48 27.69 -4.27 5.77
C ASP A 48 26.81 -3.18 6.41
N LYS A 49 25.91 -2.55 5.65
CA LYS A 49 24.91 -1.58 6.15
C LYS A 49 23.60 -2.26 6.54
N ARG A 50 23.66 -3.52 6.95
CA ARG A 50 22.51 -4.34 7.33
C ARG A 50 21.76 -3.74 8.52
N SER A 51 22.43 -3.48 9.65
CA SER A 51 21.76 -2.92 10.85
C SER A 51 21.10 -1.57 10.55
N ILE A 52 21.78 -0.70 9.80
CA ILE A 52 21.23 0.61 9.38
C ILE A 52 19.96 0.44 8.53
N SER A 53 19.96 -0.54 7.62
CA SER A 53 18.81 -0.83 6.76
C SER A 53 17.62 -1.38 7.55
N ILE A 54 17.88 -2.28 8.52
CA ILE A 54 16.86 -2.83 9.43
C ILE A 54 16.27 -1.71 10.30
N ALA A 55 17.12 -0.92 10.96
CA ALA A 55 16.69 0.20 11.79
C ALA A 55 15.84 1.22 11.01
N ARG A 56 16.17 1.46 9.74
CA ARG A 56 15.37 2.33 8.86
C ARG A 56 14.00 1.73 8.54
N LEU A 57 13.92 0.43 8.24
CA LEU A 57 12.66 -0.26 7.96
C LEU A 57 11.75 -0.27 9.19
N TRP A 58 12.30 -0.63 10.36
CA TRP A 58 11.55 -0.63 11.62
C TRP A 58 11.16 0.76 12.09
N SER A 59 12.01 1.78 11.89
CA SER A 59 11.62 3.17 12.16
C SER A 59 10.41 3.59 11.31
N ARG A 60 10.39 3.20 10.02
CA ARG A 60 9.22 3.43 9.15
C ARG A 60 8.01 2.61 9.60
N ALA A 61 8.18 1.37 10.06
CA ALA A 61 7.09 0.57 10.61
C ALA A 61 6.43 1.26 11.81
N ILE A 62 7.23 1.77 12.74
CA ILE A 62 6.76 2.52 13.91
C ILE A 62 6.04 3.80 13.47
N GLN A 63 6.56 4.54 12.48
CA GLN A 63 5.86 5.72 11.94
C GLN A 63 4.50 5.38 11.35
N CYS A 64 4.38 4.28 10.59
CA CYS A 64 3.09 3.82 10.07
C CYS A 64 2.12 3.48 11.21
N TRP A 65 2.58 2.79 12.25
CA TRP A 65 1.76 2.49 13.43
C TRP A 65 1.34 3.75 14.19
N LEU A 66 2.25 4.70 14.45
CA LEU A 66 1.93 5.94 15.15
C LEU A 66 0.90 6.78 14.39
N LEU A 67 1.05 6.89 13.07
CA LEU A 67 0.09 7.60 12.23
C LEU A 67 -1.25 6.89 12.16
N TYR A 68 -1.26 5.56 12.13
CA TYR A 68 -2.47 4.76 12.26
C TYR A 68 -3.17 5.02 13.60
N SER A 69 -2.43 4.98 14.71
CA SER A 69 -2.96 5.29 16.05
C SER A 69 -3.53 6.72 16.11
N LEU A 70 -2.84 7.69 15.51
CA LEU A 70 -3.35 9.07 15.41
C LEU A 70 -4.65 9.12 14.59
N SER A 71 -4.75 8.38 13.48
CA SER A 71 -5.96 8.30 12.68
C SER A 71 -7.13 7.72 13.47
N VAL A 72 -6.88 6.72 14.33
CA VAL A 72 -7.88 6.14 15.23
C VAL A 72 -8.33 7.16 16.29
N VAL A 73 -7.41 7.95 16.84
CA VAL A 73 -7.76 9.03 17.78
C VAL A 73 -8.66 10.06 17.10
N VAL A 74 -8.33 10.49 15.87
CA VAL A 74 -9.20 11.40 15.11
C VAL A 74 -10.57 10.77 14.85
N LEU A 75 -10.59 9.49 14.47
CA LEU A 75 -11.83 8.75 14.21
C LEU A 75 -12.73 8.66 15.46
N PHE A 76 -12.14 8.42 16.64
CA PHE A 76 -12.83 8.42 17.92
C PHE A 76 -13.53 9.76 18.22
N PHE A 77 -12.90 10.89 17.89
CA PHE A 77 -13.52 12.21 18.07
C PHE A 77 -14.48 12.59 16.94
N ALA A 78 -14.24 12.14 15.72
CA ALA A 78 -15.02 12.52 14.54
C ALA A 78 -16.30 11.69 14.36
N LYS A 79 -16.34 10.45 14.87
CA LYS A 79 -17.47 9.52 14.68
C LYS A 79 -17.95 8.97 16.03
N SER A 80 -19.20 9.25 16.36
CA SER A 80 -19.85 8.81 17.61
C SER A 80 -19.98 7.30 17.76
N GLU A 81 -19.86 6.54 16.67
CA GLU A 81 -19.95 5.06 16.66
C GLU A 81 -18.73 4.37 17.29
N TYR A 82 -17.62 5.09 17.50
CA TYR A 82 -16.37 4.53 18.00
C TYR A 82 -16.29 4.67 19.53
N SER A 83 -16.42 3.55 20.25
CA SER A 83 -16.25 3.52 21.72
C SER A 83 -14.78 3.56 22.12
N PHE A 84 -14.49 3.96 23.37
CA PHE A 84 -13.12 4.03 23.88
C PHE A 84 -12.39 2.68 23.79
N PHE A 85 -13.02 1.59 24.25
CA PHE A 85 -12.41 0.25 24.21
C PHE A 85 -12.23 -0.28 22.79
N PHE A 86 -13.15 0.06 21.87
CA PHE A 86 -13.00 -0.29 20.46
C PHE A 86 -11.83 0.48 19.83
N SER A 87 -11.70 1.78 20.09
CA SER A 87 -10.57 2.60 19.64
C SER A 87 -9.24 2.12 20.20
N LEU A 88 -9.19 1.75 21.49
CA LEU A 88 -7.99 1.18 22.10
C LEU A 88 -7.60 -0.16 21.45
N SER A 89 -8.57 -1.06 21.24
CA SER A 89 -8.35 -2.32 20.51
C SER A 89 -7.88 -2.07 19.07
N THR A 90 -8.39 -1.02 18.43
CA THR A 90 -8.00 -0.59 17.09
C THR A 90 -6.54 -0.11 17.07
N ILE A 91 -6.09 0.69 18.06
CA ILE A 91 -4.68 1.10 18.21
C ILE A 91 -3.74 -0.13 18.33
N PHE A 92 -4.18 -1.19 19.01
CA PHE A 92 -3.48 -2.46 19.11
C PHE A 92 -3.63 -3.36 17.87
N MET A 93 -4.10 -2.82 16.74
CA MET A 93 -4.28 -3.55 15.48
C MET A 93 -5.33 -4.68 15.52
N LEU A 94 -6.21 -4.71 16.53
CA LEU A 94 -7.29 -5.70 16.66
C LEU A 94 -8.63 -5.21 16.09
N GLY A 95 -8.76 -3.90 15.91
CA GLY A 95 -9.94 -3.26 15.32
C GLY A 95 -9.86 -3.06 13.81
N VAL A 96 -10.84 -2.33 13.31
CA VAL A 96 -11.06 -2.03 11.88
C VAL A 96 -11.16 -0.53 11.72
N THR A 97 -10.57 -0.01 10.65
CA THR A 97 -10.72 1.40 10.30
C THR A 97 -11.18 1.56 8.86
N PRO A 98 -12.00 2.58 8.55
CA PRO A 98 -12.31 2.91 7.18
C PRO A 98 -11.05 3.48 6.52
N PHE A 99 -10.54 2.84 5.48
CA PHE A 99 -9.46 3.37 4.63
C PHE A 99 -8.05 3.51 5.24
N THR A 100 -7.82 3.45 6.56
CA THR A 100 -6.46 3.55 7.16
C THR A 100 -5.78 2.22 7.46
N ASP A 101 -6.47 1.09 7.24
CA ASP A 101 -5.92 -0.26 7.44
C ASP A 101 -4.68 -0.57 6.55
N ILE A 102 -4.40 0.22 5.52
CA ILE A 102 -3.14 0.08 4.78
C ILE A 102 -1.92 0.51 5.61
N LEU A 103 -2.05 1.48 6.53
CA LEU A 103 -0.95 1.85 7.46
C LEU A 103 -0.63 0.70 8.41
N LYS A 104 -1.69 0.03 8.89
CA LYS A 104 -1.59 -1.22 9.66
C LYS A 104 -0.86 -2.31 8.85
N PHE A 105 -1.22 -2.49 7.58
CA PHE A 105 -0.51 -3.41 6.67
C PHE A 105 0.97 -3.05 6.54
N TYR A 106 1.31 -1.78 6.28
CA TYR A 106 2.70 -1.35 6.13
C TYR A 106 3.51 -1.48 7.41
N ALA A 107 2.92 -1.24 8.58
CA ALA A 107 3.59 -1.46 9.86
C ALA A 107 4.07 -2.91 9.97
N ILE A 108 3.24 -3.88 9.58
CA ILE A 108 3.63 -5.30 9.58
C ILE A 108 4.59 -5.62 8.43
N ALA A 109 4.29 -5.20 7.21
CA ALA A 109 5.12 -5.49 6.04
C ALA A 109 6.55 -4.95 6.18
N LEU A 110 6.72 -3.75 6.76
CA LEU A 110 8.04 -3.17 7.05
C LEU A 110 8.76 -3.88 8.20
N THR A 111 8.01 -4.41 9.17
CA THR A 111 8.59 -5.22 10.25
C THR A 111 9.12 -6.55 9.72
N VAL A 112 8.40 -7.17 8.77
CA VAL A 112 8.76 -8.44 8.11
C VAL A 112 9.81 -8.26 6.99
N ALA A 113 9.93 -7.07 6.40
CA ALA A 113 10.82 -6.80 5.27
C ALA A 113 12.29 -7.23 5.48
N PRO A 114 12.94 -7.07 6.65
CA PRO A 114 14.26 -7.62 6.92
C PRO A 114 14.37 -9.13 6.70
N ALA A 115 13.37 -9.90 7.14
CA ALA A 115 13.33 -11.34 6.93
C ALA A 115 13.17 -11.67 5.45
N LEU A 116 12.31 -10.92 4.74
CA LEU A 116 12.14 -11.08 3.30
C LEU A 116 13.44 -10.80 2.52
N LEU A 117 14.16 -9.74 2.86
CA LEU A 117 15.47 -9.40 2.28
C LEU A 117 16.52 -10.46 2.57
N TRP A 118 16.55 -10.98 3.80
CA TRP A 118 17.44 -12.06 4.18
C TRP A 118 17.18 -13.34 3.35
N THR A 119 15.91 -13.77 3.25
CA THR A 119 15.51 -14.92 2.43
C THR A 119 15.83 -14.69 0.96
N ARG A 120 15.56 -13.49 0.45
CA ARG A 120 15.87 -13.08 -0.93
C ARG A 120 17.36 -13.19 -1.26
N ASN A 121 18.23 -12.84 -0.31
CA ASN A 121 19.67 -12.89 -0.47
C ASN A 121 20.23 -14.31 -0.34
N ARG A 122 19.64 -15.14 0.52
CA ARG A 122 20.08 -16.53 0.71
C ARG A 122 19.57 -17.49 -0.35
N LEU A 123 18.28 -17.44 -0.66
CA LEU A 123 17.59 -18.42 -1.52
C LEU A 123 17.28 -17.89 -2.92
N GLY A 124 17.51 -16.61 -3.18
CA GLY A 124 17.10 -15.97 -4.42
C GLY A 124 15.64 -15.51 -4.42
N LEU A 125 15.19 -15.00 -5.57
CA LEU A 125 13.81 -14.48 -5.73
C LEU A 125 12.80 -15.58 -6.08
N VAL A 126 13.27 -16.65 -6.76
CA VAL A 126 12.39 -17.69 -7.30
C VAL A 126 11.57 -18.39 -6.20
N PRO A 127 12.15 -18.81 -5.06
CA PRO A 127 11.37 -19.44 -3.99
C PRO A 127 10.29 -18.52 -3.41
N LEU A 128 10.58 -17.22 -3.30
CA LEU A 128 9.61 -16.22 -2.84
C LEU A 128 8.45 -16.09 -3.83
N LEU A 129 8.72 -16.13 -5.14
CA LEU A 129 7.68 -16.09 -6.18
C LEU A 129 6.83 -17.37 -6.17
N ILE A 130 7.45 -18.54 -5.99
CA ILE A 130 6.72 -19.82 -5.86
C ILE A 130 5.78 -19.75 -4.66
N LEU A 131 6.27 -19.26 -3.51
CA LEU A 131 5.45 -19.09 -2.31
C LEU A 131 4.28 -18.12 -2.54
N ALA A 132 4.53 -16.98 -3.20
CA ALA A 132 3.51 -16.00 -3.54
C ALA A 132 2.40 -16.61 -4.42
N VAL A 133 2.76 -17.42 -5.41
CA VAL A 133 1.79 -18.14 -6.25
C VAL A 133 1.06 -19.23 -5.44
N ALA A 134 1.78 -19.97 -4.59
CA ALA A 134 1.20 -21.03 -3.76
C ALA A 134 0.11 -20.51 -2.83
N ILE A 135 0.27 -19.32 -2.25
CA ILE A 135 -0.77 -18.67 -1.41
C ILE A 135 -2.08 -18.51 -2.19
N HIS A 136 -2.02 -18.10 -3.46
CA HIS A 136 -3.21 -17.92 -4.28
C HIS A 136 -3.80 -19.26 -4.78
N ILE A 137 -2.97 -20.27 -5.02
CA ILE A 137 -3.44 -21.63 -5.31
C ILE A 137 -4.20 -22.20 -4.11
N LEU A 138 -3.72 -21.92 -2.89
CA LEU A 138 -4.35 -22.35 -1.64
C LEU A 138 -5.56 -21.49 -1.22
N HIS A 139 -5.90 -20.42 -1.96
CA HIS A 139 -7.01 -19.52 -1.61
C HIS A 139 -8.34 -20.25 -1.33
N PRO A 140 -8.79 -21.23 -2.14
CA PRO A 140 -10.04 -21.95 -1.85
C PRO A 140 -10.00 -22.70 -0.51
N VAL A 141 -8.84 -23.28 -0.17
CA VAL A 141 -8.64 -23.99 1.11
C VAL A 141 -8.63 -22.99 2.26
N LEU A 142 -7.87 -21.90 2.13
CA LEU A 142 -7.80 -20.84 3.15
C LEU A 142 -9.17 -20.22 3.43
N ARG A 143 -9.98 -20.04 2.37
CA ARG A 143 -11.33 -19.48 2.48
C ARG A 143 -12.34 -20.46 3.08
N GLY A 144 -12.13 -21.76 2.87
CA GLY A 144 -12.94 -22.82 3.46
C GLY A 144 -12.68 -23.07 4.95
N LEU A 145 -11.63 -22.48 5.54
CA LEU A 145 -11.33 -22.65 6.96
C LEU A 145 -12.39 -21.95 7.83
N PRO A 146 -12.85 -22.61 8.92
CA PRO A 146 -13.83 -22.03 9.82
C PRO A 146 -13.29 -20.77 10.51
N SER A 147 -14.17 -19.79 10.72
CA SER A 147 -13.84 -18.58 11.47
C SER A 147 -13.46 -18.93 12.93
N PRO A 148 -12.45 -18.25 13.52
CA PRO A 148 -12.14 -18.34 14.94
C PRO A 148 -13.34 -18.25 15.89
N VAL A 149 -14.37 -17.47 15.52
CA VAL A 149 -15.60 -17.31 16.33
C VAL A 149 -16.37 -18.63 16.47
N VAL A 150 -16.29 -19.52 15.48
CA VAL A 150 -16.91 -20.86 15.54
C VAL A 150 -16.30 -21.71 16.66
N PHE A 151 -15.04 -21.44 17.03
CA PHE A 151 -14.35 -22.10 18.14
C PHE A 151 -14.53 -21.37 19.48
N GLY A 152 -15.44 -20.39 19.56
CA GLY A 152 -15.68 -19.61 20.79
C GLY A 152 -14.62 -18.53 21.07
N LEU A 153 -13.77 -18.20 20.09
CA LEU A 153 -12.79 -17.13 20.24
C LEU A 153 -13.42 -15.74 20.06
N PRO A 154 -12.88 -14.69 20.69
CA PRO A 154 -13.38 -13.32 20.55
C PRO A 154 -13.36 -12.80 19.09
N THR A 155 -14.26 -11.87 18.78
CA THR A 155 -14.37 -11.23 17.45
C THR A 155 -13.07 -10.54 17.02
N GLU A 156 -12.28 -10.05 17.97
CA GLU A 156 -10.97 -9.44 17.77
C GLU A 156 -9.98 -10.44 17.17
N VAL A 157 -10.08 -11.71 17.56
CA VAL A 157 -9.24 -12.79 17.02
C VAL A 157 -9.66 -13.13 15.60
N ASP A 158 -10.95 -13.13 15.28
CA ASP A 158 -11.44 -13.30 13.89
C ASP A 158 -10.99 -12.15 12.98
N ARG A 159 -11.05 -10.91 13.47
CA ARG A 159 -10.50 -9.75 12.74
C ARG A 159 -8.99 -9.87 12.54
N LEU A 160 -8.25 -10.32 13.55
CA LEU A 160 -6.81 -10.52 13.42
C LEU A 160 -6.48 -11.63 12.43
N ALA A 161 -7.19 -12.76 12.47
CA ALA A 161 -7.01 -13.88 11.55
C ALA A 161 -7.33 -13.47 10.11
N MET A 162 -8.42 -12.73 9.89
CA MET A 162 -8.78 -12.22 8.58
C MET A 162 -7.74 -11.22 8.08
N PHE A 163 -7.25 -10.34 8.96
CA PHE A 163 -6.23 -9.37 8.60
C PHE A 163 -4.88 -10.01 8.27
N LEU A 164 -4.45 -11.02 9.02
CA LEU A 164 -3.14 -11.64 8.81
C LEU A 164 -3.16 -12.66 7.66
N PHE A 165 -4.17 -13.52 7.62
CA PHE A 165 -4.20 -14.70 6.75
C PHE A 165 -5.31 -14.68 5.71
N GLY A 166 -6.33 -13.82 5.86
CA GLY A 166 -7.52 -13.84 5.01
C GLY A 166 -8.52 -14.95 5.38
N ILE A 167 -8.42 -15.46 6.61
CA ILE A 167 -9.29 -16.51 7.16
C ILE A 167 -10.30 -15.86 8.09
N GLY A 168 -11.58 -16.24 7.97
CA GLY A 168 -12.64 -15.77 8.86
C GLY A 168 -13.73 -14.96 8.19
N GLY A 169 -14.70 -14.54 9.02
CA GLY A 169 -15.94 -13.88 8.59
C GLY A 169 -15.91 -12.36 8.67
N ALA A 170 -14.94 -11.78 9.39
CA ALA A 170 -14.81 -10.35 9.55
C ALA A 170 -14.67 -9.61 8.21
N LYS A 171 -15.43 -8.50 8.04
CA LYS A 171 -15.28 -7.59 6.90
C LYS A 171 -14.26 -6.51 7.25
N LEU A 172 -13.09 -6.53 6.59
CA LEU A 172 -11.97 -5.59 6.84
C LEU A 172 -11.61 -4.82 5.57
N GLY A 173 -11.20 -3.55 5.68
CA GLY A 173 -10.99 -2.66 4.52
C GLY A 173 -9.75 -2.94 3.65
N GLY A 174 -9.00 -4.01 3.89
CA GLY A 174 -7.70 -4.28 3.24
C GLY A 174 -7.54 -5.73 2.77
N PRO A 175 -6.64 -6.01 1.81
CA PRO A 175 -6.18 -7.36 1.59
C PRO A 175 -5.49 -7.86 2.87
N SER A 176 -5.57 -9.15 3.13
CA SER A 176 -4.81 -9.72 4.24
C SER A 176 -3.30 -9.54 4.04
N VAL A 177 -2.55 -9.53 5.13
CA VAL A 177 -1.08 -9.39 5.11
C VAL A 177 -0.47 -10.49 4.25
N LEU A 178 -0.89 -11.75 4.45
CA LEU A 178 -0.41 -12.91 3.69
C LEU A 178 -0.52 -12.70 2.18
N HIS A 179 -1.71 -12.33 1.69
CA HIS A 179 -1.94 -12.13 0.26
C HIS A 179 -1.29 -10.84 -0.25
N GLY A 180 -1.25 -9.80 0.59
CA GLY A 180 -0.54 -8.55 0.29
C GLY A 180 0.97 -8.74 0.14
N MET A 181 1.58 -9.75 0.79
CA MET A 181 2.98 -10.10 0.57
C MET A 181 3.25 -10.56 -0.86
N THR A 182 2.27 -11.14 -1.57
CA THR A 182 2.40 -11.43 -3.01
C THR A 182 2.70 -10.15 -3.79
N LEU A 183 2.00 -9.05 -3.52
CA LEU A 183 2.24 -7.75 -4.17
C LEU A 183 3.65 -7.22 -3.86
N VAL A 184 4.11 -7.36 -2.61
CA VAL A 184 5.47 -6.97 -2.21
C VAL A 184 6.52 -7.78 -2.99
N ILE A 185 6.36 -9.10 -3.05
CA ILE A 185 7.29 -10.01 -3.75
C ILE A 185 7.27 -9.75 -5.27
N SER A 186 6.09 -9.53 -5.86
CA SER A 186 5.97 -9.11 -7.26
C SER A 186 6.66 -7.78 -7.51
N GLY A 187 6.57 -6.83 -6.58
CA GLY A 187 7.36 -5.59 -6.61
C GLY A 187 8.87 -5.82 -6.65
N MET A 188 9.38 -6.76 -5.84
CA MET A 188 10.79 -7.13 -5.90
C MET A 188 11.16 -7.72 -7.26
N ALA A 189 10.28 -8.52 -7.87
CA ALA A 189 10.47 -9.01 -9.22
C ALA A 189 10.51 -7.89 -10.26
N LEU A 190 9.59 -6.92 -10.18
CA LEU A 190 9.61 -5.74 -11.05
C LEU A 190 10.92 -4.97 -10.92
N GLY A 191 11.38 -4.71 -9.69
CA GLY A 191 12.66 -4.05 -9.44
C GLY A 191 13.84 -4.79 -10.07
N LYS A 192 13.87 -6.13 -9.92
CA LYS A 192 14.91 -6.98 -10.52
C LYS A 192 14.84 -6.95 -12.05
N ILE A 193 13.65 -7.00 -12.64
CA ILE A 193 13.44 -6.93 -14.11
C ILE A 193 13.94 -5.60 -14.63
N LEU A 194 13.54 -4.48 -14.03
CA LEU A 194 13.92 -3.15 -14.51
C LEU A 194 15.44 -2.90 -14.39
N MET A 195 16.04 -3.25 -13.25
CA MET A 195 17.49 -3.05 -13.01
C MET A 195 18.37 -4.05 -13.79
N GLY A 196 17.95 -5.31 -13.90
CA GLY A 196 18.71 -6.41 -14.53
C GLY A 196 20.08 -6.68 -13.91
N SER A 197 20.96 -7.36 -14.66
CA SER A 197 22.17 -8.01 -14.12
C SER A 197 23.51 -7.31 -14.38
N ALA A 198 23.65 -6.38 -15.33
CA ALA A 198 24.97 -5.89 -15.73
C ALA A 198 25.01 -4.43 -16.22
N SER A 199 26.20 -3.84 -16.04
CA SER A 199 26.68 -2.48 -16.33
C SER A 199 26.20 -1.90 -17.67
N GLY A 200 25.42 -0.83 -17.59
CA GLY A 200 24.80 -0.16 -18.75
C GLY A 200 23.37 0.29 -18.41
N VAL A 201 23.22 0.96 -17.26
CA VAL A 201 21.94 1.13 -16.55
C VAL A 201 20.84 1.77 -17.39
N ALA A 202 21.16 2.71 -18.28
CA ALA A 202 20.17 3.49 -19.02
C ALA A 202 19.61 2.77 -20.26
N ALA A 203 20.48 2.21 -21.13
CA ALA A 203 20.04 1.64 -22.41
C ALA A 203 19.23 0.33 -22.24
N GLY A 204 19.60 -0.49 -21.25
CA GLY A 204 18.88 -1.73 -20.94
C GLY A 204 17.52 -1.49 -20.27
N MET A 205 17.40 -0.45 -19.44
CA MET A 205 16.18 -0.17 -18.67
C MET A 205 15.01 0.20 -19.56
N THR A 206 15.21 1.04 -20.58
CA THR A 206 14.16 1.43 -21.53
C THR A 206 13.55 0.22 -22.25
N ARG A 207 14.40 -0.69 -22.74
CA ARG A 207 13.92 -1.92 -23.42
C ARG A 207 13.11 -2.80 -22.47
N ARG A 208 13.59 -3.00 -21.24
CA ARG A 208 12.89 -3.82 -20.24
C ARG A 208 11.57 -3.19 -19.80
N ALA A 209 11.53 -1.87 -19.64
CA ALA A 209 10.29 -1.15 -19.34
C ALA A 209 9.26 -1.31 -20.48
N TRP A 210 9.67 -1.23 -21.75
CA TRP A 210 8.79 -1.54 -22.88
C TRP A 210 8.29 -2.99 -22.86
N LEU A 211 9.16 -3.97 -22.60
CA LEU A 211 8.76 -5.36 -22.51
C LEU A 211 7.75 -5.60 -21.39
N VAL A 212 7.97 -5.00 -20.22
CA VAL A 212 7.01 -5.05 -19.11
C VAL A 212 5.70 -4.42 -19.52
N LEU A 213 5.72 -3.20 -20.07
CA LEU A 213 4.52 -2.47 -20.47
C LEU A 213 3.71 -3.24 -21.53
N LEU A 214 4.36 -3.80 -22.54
CA LEU A 214 3.71 -4.59 -23.58
C LEU A 214 3.15 -5.89 -23.02
N GLY A 215 3.93 -6.62 -22.23
CA GLY A 215 3.49 -7.89 -21.63
C GLY A 215 2.29 -7.70 -20.70
N THR A 216 2.36 -6.71 -19.81
CA THR A 216 1.25 -6.42 -18.88
C THR A 216 0.08 -5.74 -19.57
N GLY A 217 0.34 -4.85 -20.53
CA GLY A 217 -0.69 -4.17 -21.33
C GLY A 217 -1.52 -5.16 -22.15
N LEU A 218 -0.87 -6.08 -22.86
CA LEU A 218 -1.56 -7.14 -23.61
C LEU A 218 -2.38 -8.04 -22.68
N SER A 219 -1.84 -8.39 -21.51
CA SER A 219 -2.56 -9.21 -20.53
C SER A 219 -3.79 -8.49 -19.96
N LEU A 220 -3.69 -7.19 -19.69
CA LEU A 220 -4.82 -6.37 -19.23
C LEU A 220 -5.89 -6.21 -20.32
N ILE A 221 -5.47 -5.98 -21.57
CA ILE A 221 -6.38 -5.92 -22.72
C ILE A 221 -7.09 -7.26 -22.88
N ALA A 222 -6.36 -8.38 -22.89
CA ALA A 222 -6.95 -9.71 -22.96
C ALA A 222 -7.93 -9.96 -21.81
N GLY A 223 -7.57 -9.61 -20.57
CA GLY A 223 -8.47 -9.68 -19.42
C GLY A 223 -9.73 -8.83 -19.58
N ALA A 224 -9.61 -7.63 -20.16
CA ALA A 224 -10.76 -6.78 -20.46
C ALA A 224 -11.71 -7.38 -21.51
N TRP A 225 -11.23 -8.23 -22.41
CA TRP A 225 -12.07 -8.95 -23.38
C TRP A 225 -12.66 -10.25 -22.82
N ILE A 226 -11.88 -11.00 -22.03
CA ILE A 226 -12.25 -12.34 -21.55
C ILE A 226 -13.18 -12.29 -20.33
N LEU A 227 -12.94 -11.36 -19.40
CA LEU A 227 -13.69 -11.30 -18.15
C LEU A 227 -15.10 -10.75 -18.38
N ASP A 228 -16.08 -11.34 -17.70
CA ASP A 228 -17.46 -10.90 -17.74
C ASP A 228 -17.66 -9.58 -16.97
N SER A 229 -18.82 -8.94 -17.19
CA SER A 229 -19.14 -7.63 -16.62
C SER A 229 -19.32 -7.64 -15.10
N GLU A 230 -19.68 -8.77 -14.49
CA GLU A 230 -19.78 -8.87 -13.03
C GLU A 230 -18.40 -8.94 -12.39
N THR A 231 -17.51 -9.76 -12.94
CA THR A 231 -16.11 -9.83 -12.51
C THR A 231 -15.41 -8.48 -12.59
N LYS A 232 -15.58 -7.74 -13.70
CA LYS A 232 -15.01 -6.39 -13.86
C LYS A 232 -15.52 -5.42 -12.81
N ARG A 233 -16.82 -5.47 -12.48
CA ARG A 233 -17.41 -4.65 -11.40
C ARG A 233 -16.86 -5.06 -10.04
N GLY A 234 -16.68 -6.36 -9.80
CA GLY A 234 -16.08 -6.93 -8.59
C GLY A 234 -14.64 -6.46 -8.32
N LEU A 235 -13.86 -6.24 -9.38
CA LEU A 235 -12.52 -5.65 -9.30
C LEU A 235 -12.56 -4.15 -8.89
N GLY A 236 -13.58 -3.41 -9.33
CA GLY A 236 -13.73 -1.98 -9.05
C GLY A 236 -14.43 -1.63 -7.73
N ASN A 237 -15.32 -2.49 -7.23
CA ASN A 237 -16.18 -2.20 -6.07
C ASN A 237 -15.64 -2.72 -4.72
N MET A 238 -14.35 -3.07 -4.65
CA MET A 238 -13.65 -3.65 -3.50
C MET A 238 -14.09 -5.06 -3.10
N ALA A 239 -15.12 -5.67 -3.69
CA ALA A 239 -15.60 -6.99 -3.29
C ALA A 239 -14.50 -8.06 -3.39
N MET A 240 -13.80 -8.12 -4.52
CA MET A 240 -12.70 -9.07 -4.73
C MET A 240 -11.49 -8.78 -3.83
N ARG A 241 -11.29 -7.52 -3.43
CA ARG A 241 -10.25 -7.13 -2.48
C ARG A 241 -10.57 -7.65 -1.08
N LEU A 242 -11.81 -7.46 -0.62
CA LEU A 242 -12.26 -7.90 0.70
C LEU A 242 -12.19 -9.43 0.85
N ASP A 243 -12.45 -10.16 -0.24
CA ASP A 243 -12.37 -11.63 -0.28
C ASP A 243 -10.95 -12.17 -0.47
N SER A 244 -9.94 -11.29 -0.60
CA SER A 244 -8.57 -11.66 -0.99
C SER A 244 -8.53 -12.52 -2.27
N HIS A 245 -9.45 -12.29 -3.20
CA HIS A 245 -9.61 -13.11 -4.40
C HIS A 245 -8.37 -13.02 -5.32
N PRO A 246 -7.82 -14.14 -5.82
CA PRO A 246 -6.59 -14.15 -6.63
C PRO A 246 -6.60 -13.20 -7.83
N LEU A 247 -7.76 -13.05 -8.48
CA LEU A 247 -7.91 -12.16 -9.64
C LEU A 247 -7.65 -10.67 -9.30
N TYR A 248 -7.99 -10.24 -8.07
CA TYR A 248 -7.68 -8.87 -7.62
C TYR A 248 -6.17 -8.64 -7.56
N PHE A 249 -5.42 -9.62 -7.05
CA PHE A 249 -3.96 -9.55 -6.98
C PHE A 249 -3.32 -9.62 -8.36
N ALA A 250 -3.79 -10.51 -9.24
CA ALA A 250 -3.29 -10.61 -10.61
C ALA A 250 -3.51 -9.30 -11.38
N ALA A 251 -4.74 -8.76 -11.38
CA ALA A 251 -5.05 -7.48 -12.02
C ALA A 251 -4.26 -6.32 -11.40
N GLY A 252 -4.11 -6.34 -10.06
CA GLY A 252 -3.31 -5.35 -9.33
C GLY A 252 -1.83 -5.38 -9.70
N ILE A 253 -1.22 -6.56 -9.82
CA ILE A 253 0.18 -6.74 -10.24
C ILE A 253 0.37 -6.22 -11.67
N LEU A 254 -0.48 -6.67 -12.59
CA LEU A 254 -0.40 -6.26 -14.01
C LEU A 254 -0.59 -4.74 -14.16
N GLY A 255 -1.57 -4.18 -13.48
CA GLY A 255 -1.82 -2.73 -13.47
C GLY A 255 -0.65 -1.94 -12.88
N ALA A 256 -0.13 -2.38 -11.73
CA ALA A 256 1.02 -1.74 -11.09
C ALA A 256 2.28 -1.78 -11.96
N PHE A 257 2.54 -2.92 -12.61
CA PHE A 257 3.66 -3.09 -13.53
C PHE A 257 3.51 -2.18 -14.75
N ALA A 258 2.33 -2.13 -15.35
CA ALA A 258 2.04 -1.26 -16.50
C ALA A 258 2.25 0.22 -16.14
N VAL A 259 1.65 0.69 -15.04
CA VAL A 259 1.77 2.08 -14.58
C VAL A 259 3.22 2.43 -14.24
N THR A 260 3.93 1.55 -13.54
CA THR A 260 5.33 1.78 -13.18
C THR A 260 6.23 1.80 -14.41
N ALA A 261 6.06 0.86 -15.35
CA ALA A 261 6.81 0.82 -16.59
C ALA A 261 6.54 2.06 -17.47
N ALA A 262 5.28 2.48 -17.58
CA ALA A 262 4.92 3.73 -18.26
C ALA A 262 5.58 4.94 -17.60
N ALA A 263 5.55 5.05 -16.26
CA ALA A 263 6.21 6.13 -15.53
C ALA A 263 7.72 6.14 -15.75
N VAL A 264 8.38 4.97 -15.78
CA VAL A 264 9.81 4.84 -16.10
C VAL A 264 10.10 5.31 -17.52
N LEU A 265 9.31 4.90 -18.51
CA LEU A 265 9.50 5.34 -19.90
C LEU A 265 9.27 6.84 -20.08
N LEU A 266 8.27 7.41 -19.42
CA LEU A 266 7.97 8.83 -19.43
C LEU A 266 9.09 9.66 -18.78
N THR A 267 9.74 9.15 -17.75
CA THR A 267 10.82 9.85 -17.04
C THR A 267 12.19 9.69 -17.70
N LEU A 268 12.48 8.53 -18.31
CA LEU A 268 13.73 8.30 -19.04
C LEU A 268 13.79 9.02 -20.39
N ARG A 269 12.65 9.24 -21.06
CA ARG A 269 12.60 9.87 -22.40
C ARG A 269 12.84 11.38 -22.40
N GLN A 270 13.11 12.01 -21.26
CA GLN A 270 13.09 13.45 -21.16
C GLN A 270 14.48 14.07 -21.07
N SER A 271 15.01 14.44 -22.24
CA SER A 271 15.91 15.59 -22.38
C SER A 271 15.16 16.93 -22.42
N ILE A 272 13.81 16.94 -22.43
CA ILE A 272 12.99 18.10 -22.87
C ILE A 272 12.10 18.73 -21.78
N ALA A 273 11.71 18.02 -20.70
CA ALA A 273 10.96 18.67 -19.63
C ALA A 273 11.91 19.40 -18.67
N PRO A 274 11.53 20.59 -18.14
CA PRO A 274 12.31 21.25 -17.12
C PRO A 274 12.46 20.30 -15.93
N THR A 275 13.70 19.93 -15.59
CA THR A 275 14.04 19.15 -14.40
C THR A 275 13.39 19.73 -13.13
N ALA A 276 13.11 21.04 -13.13
CA ALA A 276 12.36 21.76 -12.10
C ALA A 276 10.91 21.26 -11.89
N LEU A 277 10.15 20.93 -12.95
CA LEU A 277 8.75 20.49 -12.81
C LEU A 277 8.67 19.12 -12.16
N TRP A 278 9.49 18.16 -12.60
CA TRP A 278 9.55 16.83 -11.98
C TRP A 278 10.08 16.89 -10.56
N ARG A 279 11.12 17.70 -10.30
CA ARG A 279 11.61 17.97 -8.94
C ARG A 279 10.50 18.51 -8.05
N SER A 280 9.70 19.45 -8.55
CA SER A 280 8.53 19.95 -7.83
C SER A 280 7.57 18.81 -7.50
N LEU A 281 7.14 18.01 -8.49
CA LEU A 281 6.20 16.90 -8.29
C LEU A 281 6.71 15.78 -7.37
N THR A 282 8.02 15.67 -7.12
CA THR A 282 8.55 14.67 -6.16
C THR A 282 8.10 14.89 -4.72
N PHE A 283 7.52 16.05 -4.38
CA PHE A 283 6.96 16.29 -3.05
C PHE A 283 5.94 15.21 -2.66
N PHE A 284 5.06 14.79 -3.59
CA PHE A 284 4.08 13.73 -3.34
C PHE A 284 4.74 12.40 -2.91
N GLY A 285 5.88 12.06 -3.49
CA GLY A 285 6.64 10.88 -3.09
C GLY A 285 7.25 11.04 -1.68
N ARG A 286 7.83 12.22 -1.40
CA ARG A 286 8.48 12.54 -0.12
C ARG A 286 7.51 12.62 1.05
N THR A 287 6.28 13.08 0.81
CA THR A 287 5.23 13.25 1.82
C THR A 287 4.13 12.19 1.75
N SER A 288 4.26 11.16 0.91
CA SER A 288 3.26 10.10 0.69
C SER A 288 2.63 9.53 1.98
N LEU A 289 3.45 9.23 2.99
CA LEU A 289 2.97 8.72 4.29
C LEU A 289 2.09 9.76 5.03
N PHE A 290 2.49 11.03 4.99
CA PHE A 290 1.71 12.15 5.54
C PHE A 290 0.41 12.33 4.75
N THR A 291 0.50 12.43 3.42
CA THR A 291 -0.64 12.57 2.51
C THR A 291 -1.67 11.48 2.76
N PHE A 292 -1.21 10.25 2.96
CA PHE A 292 -2.08 9.11 3.24
C PHE A 292 -2.78 9.23 4.60
N ALA A 293 -2.03 9.44 5.68
CA ALA A 293 -2.60 9.50 7.03
C ALA A 293 -3.56 10.69 7.19
N PHE A 294 -3.11 11.90 6.82
CA PHE A 294 -3.90 13.12 6.97
C PHE A 294 -5.04 13.22 5.98
N GLY A 295 -4.88 12.67 4.76
CA GLY A 295 -5.98 12.59 3.81
C GLY A 295 -7.14 11.75 4.35
N ASN A 296 -6.85 10.62 4.98
CA ASN A 296 -7.90 9.81 5.61
C ASN A 296 -8.47 10.45 6.88
N MET A 297 -7.65 11.11 7.71
CA MET A 297 -8.16 11.89 8.84
C MET A 297 -9.13 12.98 8.39
N LEU A 298 -8.79 13.69 7.31
CA LEU A 298 -9.68 14.70 6.72
C LEU A 298 -11.00 14.08 6.28
N LEU A 299 -10.97 12.92 5.61
CA LEU A 299 -12.16 12.18 5.22
C LEU A 299 -13.04 11.79 6.43
N TYR A 300 -12.45 11.41 7.56
CA TYR A 300 -13.22 11.11 8.78
C TYR A 300 -13.96 12.33 9.31
N CYS A 301 -13.34 13.50 9.21
CA CYS A 301 -13.89 14.77 9.65
C CYS A 301 -14.92 15.36 8.68
N VAL A 302 -15.16 14.79 7.50
CA VAL A 302 -16.23 15.25 6.60
C VAL A 302 -17.58 14.71 7.10
N PRO A 303 -18.49 15.57 7.58
CA PRO A 303 -19.84 15.14 7.96
C PRO A 303 -20.82 15.18 6.78
N PHE A 304 -20.40 15.72 5.63
CA PHE A 304 -21.25 15.97 4.47
C PHE A 304 -21.35 14.76 3.56
N GLU A 305 -22.57 14.26 3.38
CA GLU A 305 -22.89 13.19 2.43
C GLU A 305 -23.50 13.80 1.15
N PRO A 306 -22.77 13.78 0.01
CA PRO A 306 -23.28 14.38 -1.22
C PRO A 306 -24.47 13.58 -1.78
N THR A 307 -25.55 14.27 -2.10
CA THR A 307 -26.76 13.66 -2.68
C THR A 307 -26.87 13.85 -4.19
N THR A 308 -26.01 14.70 -4.78
CA THR A 308 -25.97 14.97 -6.22
C THR A 308 -24.57 14.76 -6.81
N ILE A 309 -24.48 14.57 -8.13
CA ILE A 309 -23.19 14.46 -8.85
C ILE A 309 -22.36 15.72 -8.65
N THR A 310 -22.98 16.90 -8.75
CA THR A 310 -22.29 18.18 -8.60
C THR A 310 -21.70 18.32 -7.20
N GLN A 311 -22.45 17.94 -6.16
CA GLN A 311 -21.93 17.93 -4.79
C GLN A 311 -20.79 16.93 -4.62
N SER A 312 -20.89 15.73 -5.21
CA SER A 312 -19.84 14.72 -5.17
C SER A 312 -18.56 15.19 -5.87
N ALA A 313 -18.70 15.80 -7.06
CA ALA A 313 -17.59 16.35 -7.82
C ALA A 313 -16.93 17.53 -7.09
N LEU A 314 -17.73 18.45 -6.56
CA LEU A 314 -17.23 19.59 -5.78
C LEU A 314 -16.49 19.13 -4.53
N LEU A 315 -17.08 18.21 -3.76
CA LEU A 315 -16.43 17.64 -2.57
C LEU A 315 -15.12 16.94 -2.94
N THR A 316 -15.09 16.18 -4.04
CA THR A 316 -13.88 15.51 -4.53
C THR A 316 -12.79 16.52 -4.88
N VAL A 317 -13.12 17.57 -5.62
CA VAL A 317 -12.16 18.63 -5.99
C VAL A 317 -11.65 19.36 -4.75
N LEU A 318 -12.53 19.70 -3.81
CA LEU A 318 -12.15 20.37 -2.55
C LEU A 318 -11.24 19.49 -1.69
N LEU A 319 -11.55 18.21 -1.55
CA LEU A 319 -10.71 17.27 -0.80
C LEU A 319 -9.35 17.07 -1.46
N MET A 320 -9.32 16.90 -2.78
CA MET A 320 -8.07 16.78 -3.53
C MET A 320 -7.20 18.03 -3.39
N ALA A 321 -7.81 19.23 -3.47
CA ALA A 321 -7.12 20.50 -3.28
C ALA A 321 -6.59 20.62 -1.85
N ALA A 322 -7.39 20.31 -0.84
CA ALA A 322 -7.00 20.35 0.56
C ALA A 322 -5.85 19.39 0.87
N ILE A 323 -5.94 18.13 0.43
CA ILE A 323 -4.89 17.11 0.63
C ILE A 323 -3.59 17.52 -0.08
N THR A 324 -3.70 18.06 -1.30
CA THR A 324 -2.54 18.53 -2.07
C THR A 324 -1.87 19.71 -1.37
N LEU A 325 -2.66 20.71 -0.95
CA LEU A 325 -2.17 21.89 -0.26
C LEU A 325 -1.51 21.52 1.09
N LEU A 326 -2.16 20.68 1.90
CA LEU A 326 -1.59 20.21 3.16
C LEU A 326 -0.28 19.45 2.94
N SER A 327 -0.23 18.59 1.93
CA SER A 327 0.99 17.83 1.59
C SER A 327 2.12 18.73 1.12
N PHE A 328 1.81 19.78 0.35
CA PHE A 328 2.78 20.77 -0.12
C PHE A 328 3.28 21.66 1.03
N CYS A 329 2.38 22.17 1.87
CA CYS A 329 2.72 22.97 3.05
C CYS A 329 3.58 22.16 4.02
N PHE A 330 3.24 20.89 4.26
CA PHE A 330 4.06 20.00 5.08
C PHE A 330 5.45 19.78 4.49
N ASP A 331 5.56 19.50 3.19
CA ASP A 331 6.84 19.35 2.50
C ASP A 331 7.73 20.60 2.68
N ARG A 332 7.17 21.78 2.40
CA ARG A 332 7.86 23.08 2.55
C ARG A 332 8.31 23.32 4.00
N ALA A 333 7.41 23.17 4.97
CA ALA A 333 7.72 23.44 6.36
C ALA A 333 8.61 22.37 7.02
N SER A 334 8.70 21.17 6.44
CA SER A 334 9.66 20.14 6.85
C SER A 334 11.08 20.40 6.34
N GLN A 335 11.23 21.17 5.27
CA GLN A 335 12.53 21.51 4.66
C GLN A 335 13.14 22.80 5.20
N GLN A 336 12.32 23.71 5.73
CA GLN A 336 12.79 24.94 6.36
C GLN A 336 13.20 24.65 7.81
N ASP A 337 14.31 25.22 8.29
CA ASP A 337 14.88 25.07 9.65
C ASP A 337 14.00 25.69 10.78
N GLY A 338 12.68 25.58 10.66
CA GLY A 338 11.70 26.06 11.61
C GLY A 338 11.38 25.07 12.73
N ARG A 339 10.50 25.49 13.64
CA ARG A 339 10.03 24.68 14.79
C ARG A 339 9.44 23.33 14.35
N MET A 340 8.64 23.31 13.29
CA MET A 340 8.02 22.08 12.80
C MET A 340 9.04 21.06 12.30
N ALA A 341 10.04 21.48 11.52
CA ALA A 341 11.13 20.62 11.08
C ALA A 341 11.96 20.08 12.26
N LYS A 342 12.20 20.89 13.30
CA LYS A 342 12.87 20.45 14.53
C LYS A 342 12.05 19.41 15.29
N THR A 343 10.73 19.61 15.43
CA THR A 343 9.85 18.64 16.09
C THR A 343 9.77 17.33 15.32
N VAL A 344 9.55 17.39 14.00
CA VAL A 344 9.47 16.20 13.14
C VAL A 344 10.79 15.44 13.14
N SER A 345 11.92 16.13 13.00
CA SER A 345 13.24 15.49 13.04
C SER A 345 13.58 14.93 14.42
N GLY A 346 13.18 15.60 15.51
CA GLY A 346 13.31 15.09 16.87
C GLY A 346 12.55 13.78 17.09
N VAL A 347 11.27 13.73 16.71
CA VAL A 347 10.45 12.51 16.78
C VAL A 347 11.05 11.39 15.92
N GLN A 348 11.43 11.70 14.69
CA GLN A 348 12.07 10.71 13.79
C GLN A 348 13.39 10.18 14.36
N THR A 349 14.19 11.04 15.00
CA THR A 349 15.45 10.66 15.64
C THR A 349 15.22 9.73 16.83
N SER A 350 14.24 10.03 17.69
CA SER A 350 13.87 9.17 18.82
C SER A 350 13.38 7.80 18.36
N ILE A 351 12.51 7.76 17.34
CA ILE A 351 12.03 6.50 16.74
C ILE A 351 13.20 5.73 16.13
N HIS A 352 14.10 6.42 15.41
CA HIS A 352 15.24 5.77 14.78
C HIS A 352 16.21 5.18 15.82
N ARG A 353 16.48 5.90 16.91
CA ARG A 353 17.28 5.38 18.04
C ARG A 353 16.67 4.11 18.64
N LEU A 354 15.35 4.11 18.88
CA LEU A 354 14.64 2.93 19.34
C LEU A 354 14.80 1.75 18.37
N ALA A 355 14.59 2.00 17.07
CA ALA A 355 14.74 0.98 16.04
C ALA A 355 16.17 0.43 15.93
N THR A 356 17.19 1.27 16.10
CA THR A 356 18.60 0.85 16.13
C THR A 356 18.89 -0.02 17.34
N MET A 357 18.43 0.36 18.53
CA MET A 357 18.58 -0.46 19.75
C MET A 357 17.96 -1.85 19.57
N LEU A 358 16.74 -1.91 19.03
CA LEU A 358 16.07 -3.18 18.76
C LEU A 358 16.82 -4.01 17.70
N SER A 359 17.30 -3.37 16.63
CA SER A 359 18.06 -4.04 15.55
C SER A 359 19.35 -4.66 16.09
N ASP A 360 20.11 -3.91 16.89
CA ASP A 360 21.38 -4.37 17.45
C ASP A 360 21.17 -5.50 18.47
N GLN A 361 20.12 -5.43 19.29
CA GLN A 361 19.74 -6.52 20.20
C GLN A 361 19.34 -7.78 19.42
N GLY A 362 18.51 -7.65 18.39
CA GLY A 362 18.08 -8.78 17.56
C GLY A 362 19.24 -9.45 16.83
N LEU A 363 20.19 -8.68 16.29
CA LEU A 363 21.40 -9.22 15.65
C LEU A 363 22.29 -9.98 16.63
N ARG A 364 22.42 -9.50 17.89
CA ARG A 364 23.19 -10.20 18.94
C ARG A 364 22.57 -11.54 19.33
N LEU A 365 21.24 -11.66 19.30
CA LEU A 365 20.55 -12.92 19.59
C LEU A 365 20.70 -13.97 18.47
N ILE A 366 20.88 -13.54 17.22
CA ILE A 366 21.08 -14.43 16.06
C ILE A 366 22.55 -14.86 15.92
N ALA A 367 23.48 -14.08 16.47
CA ALA A 367 24.92 -14.37 16.43
C ALA A 367 25.40 -15.29 17.56
N ARG A 368 24.54 -15.59 18.54
CA ARG A 368 24.71 -16.63 19.55
C ARG A 368 24.00 -17.88 19.08
#